data_AF-A0A535FJ59-F1
#
_entry.id   AF-A0A535FJ59-F1
#
_cell.length_a   1.000
_cell.length_b   1.000
_cell.length_c   1.000
_cell.angle_alpha   90.00
_cell.angle_beta   90.00
_cell.angle_gamma   90.00
#
_symmetry.space_group_name_H-M   'P 1'
#
loop_
_entity.id
_entity.type
_entity.pdbx_description
1 polymer ?
#
loop_
_entity_poly.entity_id
_entity_poly.type
_entity_poly.pdbx_seq_one_letter_code
_entity_poly.pdbx_strand_id
1 'polypeptide(L)'
;MLNSEQLIMHQKDSLLELNGFLLQAGDQIAIRLIGTWVCGTIAHDQWGWYLLTRNDTGIRLQTGLSARLLSLSPDSLPLLA
;
A
#
# COMPACT_ATOMS: atom_id res chain seq x y z
N MET A 1 -12.21 -13.62 8.15
CA MET A 1 -12.24 -13.03 6.81
C MET A 1 -11.39 -11.77 6.86
N LEU A 2 -10.21 -11.78 6.23
CA LEU A 2 -9.43 -10.55 6.06
C LEU A 2 -10.18 -9.68 5.06
N ASN A 3 -10.49 -8.44 5.45
CA ASN A 3 -11.13 -7.49 4.54
C ASN A 3 -10.14 -7.19 3.42
N SER A 4 -10.50 -7.50 2.18
CA SER A 4 -9.66 -7.31 0.99
C SER A 4 -9.16 -5.86 0.84
N GLU A 5 -9.91 -4.88 1.37
CA GLU A 5 -9.59 -3.45 1.31
C GLU A 5 -8.66 -2.94 2.44
N GLN A 6 -7.86 -3.78 3.09
CA GLN A 6 -6.90 -3.36 4.12
C GLN A 6 -5.47 -3.69 3.75
N LEU A 7 -4.54 -2.79 4.10
CA LEU A 7 -3.11 -3.06 3.98
C LEU A 7 -2.68 -4.13 4.98
N ILE A 8 -1.86 -5.06 4.53
CA ILE A 8 -1.25 -6.10 5.36
C ILE A 8 0.27 -6.01 5.19
N MET A 9 0.99 -5.80 6.29
CA MET A 9 2.46 -5.88 6.30
C MET A 9 2.92 -7.25 6.77
N HIS A 10 3.70 -7.92 5.92
CA HIS A 10 4.36 -9.18 6.23
C HIS A 10 5.73 -8.92 6.85
N GLN A 11 5.84 -9.05 8.17
CA GLN A 11 7.04 -8.65 8.92
C GLN A 11 8.30 -9.44 8.54
N LYS A 12 8.16 -10.69 8.11
CA LYS A 12 9.30 -11.56 7.80
C LYS A 12 10.12 -11.06 6.61
N ASP A 13 9.43 -10.56 5.59
CA ASP A 13 10.01 -10.18 4.30
C ASP A 13 9.83 -8.69 3.99
N SER A 14 9.33 -7.91 4.95
CA SER A 14 8.98 -6.49 4.80
C SER A 14 8.10 -6.22 3.57
N LEU A 15 7.18 -7.12 3.26
CA LEU A 15 6.29 -6.99 2.11
C LEU A 15 5.00 -6.25 2.50
N LEU A 16 4.46 -5.49 1.54
CA LEU A 16 3.17 -4.83 1.68
C LEU A 16 2.17 -5.50 0.75
N GLU A 17 1.01 -5.88 1.28
CA GLU A 17 -0.06 -6.54 0.54
C GLU A 17 -1.34 -5.71 0.59
N LEU A 18 -2.08 -5.72 -0.53
CA LEU A 18 -3.45 -5.22 -0.64
C LEU A 18 -4.24 -6.07 -1.62
N ASN A 19 -5.48 -6.46 -1.28
CA ASN A 19 -6.35 -7.29 -2.14
C ASN A 19 -5.67 -8.60 -2.64
N GLY A 20 -4.75 -9.19 -1.88
CA GLY A 20 -3.99 -10.36 -2.33
C GLY A 20 -2.92 -10.06 -3.40
N PHE A 21 -2.54 -8.81 -3.59
CA PHE A 21 -1.40 -8.41 -4.42
C PHE A 21 -0.27 -7.89 -3.53
N LEU A 22 0.95 -8.33 -3.83
CA LEU A 22 2.15 -7.74 -3.26
C LEU A 22 2.42 -6.42 -3.98
N LEU A 23 2.31 -5.33 -3.21
CA LEU A 23 2.54 -3.99 -3.69
C LEU A 23 4.04 -3.74 -3.88
N GLN A 24 4.35 -2.97 -4.91
CA GLN A 24 5.71 -2.53 -5.24
C GLN A 24 5.82 -1.01 -5.19
N ALA A 25 7.06 -0.52 -5.09
CA ALA A 25 7.32 0.90 -5.27
C ALA A 25 6.88 1.34 -6.68
N GLY A 26 6.09 2.41 -6.77
CA GLY A 26 5.46 2.86 -8.01
C GLY A 26 3.98 2.53 -8.13
N ASP A 27 3.46 1.59 -7.34
CA ASP A 27 2.02 1.26 -7.34
C ASP A 27 1.19 2.45 -6.87
N GLN A 28 0.03 2.65 -7.46
CA GLN A 28 -0.89 3.70 -7.04
C GLN A 28 -2.02 3.13 -6.21
N ILE A 29 -2.17 3.66 -5.00
CA ILE A 29 -3.27 3.32 -4.10
C ILE A 29 -3.93 4.58 -3.55
N ALA A 30 -5.13 4.42 -3.02
CA ALA A 30 -5.76 5.38 -2.14
C ALA A 30 -5.88 4.79 -0.73
N ILE A 31 -5.50 5.55 0.30
CA ILE A 31 -5.72 5.18 1.71
C ILE A 31 -6.81 6.02 2.33
N ARG A 32 -7.51 5.50 3.33
CA ARG A 32 -8.54 6.25 4.05
C ARG A 32 -7.96 6.90 5.31
N LEU A 33 -7.95 8.23 5.35
CA LEU A 33 -7.54 9.03 6.50
C LEU A 33 -8.66 9.97 6.91
N ILE A 34 -9.08 9.89 8.18
CA ILE A 34 -10.11 10.78 8.76
C ILE A 34 -11.35 10.88 7.85
N GLY A 35 -11.83 9.74 7.37
CA GLY A 35 -13.01 9.64 6.49
C GLY A 35 -12.78 9.96 5.01
N THR A 36 -11.63 10.53 4.64
CA THR A 36 -11.30 10.94 3.26
C THR A 36 -10.33 9.97 2.60
N TRP A 37 -10.47 9.79 1.28
CA TRP A 37 -9.50 9.03 0.49
C TRP A 37 -8.36 9.92 0.04
N VAL A 38 -7.13 9.50 0.32
CA VAL A 38 -5.90 10.17 -0.07
C VAL A 38 -5.16 9.28 -1.05
N CYS A 39 -4.97 9.76 -2.28
CA CYS A 39 -4.26 9.02 -3.33
C CYS A 39 -2.76 9.31 -3.29
N GLY A 40 -1.97 8.32 -3.65
CA GLY A 40 -0.53 8.48 -3.83
C GLY A 40 0.12 7.27 -4.44
N THR A 41 1.44 7.34 -4.50
CA THR A 41 2.31 6.30 -5.04
C THR A 41 3.02 5.60 -3.88
N ILE A 42 3.04 4.27 -3.90
CA ILE A 42 3.78 3.46 -2.96
C ILE A 42 5.28 3.72 -3.15
N ALA A 43 5.97 3.91 -2.03
CA ALA A 43 7.41 4.01 -1.98
C ALA A 43 7.93 3.31 -0.72
N HIS A 44 9.23 3.01 -0.72
CA HIS A 44 9.90 2.34 0.38
C HIS A 44 11.26 3.00 0.64
N ASP A 45 11.60 3.15 1.90
CA ASP A 45 12.92 3.63 2.34
C ASP A 45 13.41 2.82 3.55
N GLN A 46 14.49 3.27 4.18
CA GLN A 46 15.07 2.60 5.35
C GLN A 46 14.13 2.50 6.58
N TRP A 47 13.04 3.26 6.61
CA TRP A 47 12.05 3.25 7.69
C TRP A 47 10.77 2.48 7.31
N GLY A 48 10.71 1.89 6.11
CA GLY A 48 9.61 1.05 5.65
C GLY A 48 8.73 1.71 4.59
N TRP A 49 7.56 1.11 4.37
CA TRP A 49 6.62 1.56 3.34
C TRP A 49 5.94 2.88 3.70
N TYR A 50 5.79 3.73 2.69
CA TYR A 50 5.05 4.98 2.79
C TYR A 50 4.31 5.26 1.49
N LEU A 51 3.27 6.07 1.60
CA LEU A 51 2.54 6.64 0.47
C LEU A 51 3.11 8.04 0.19
N LEU A 52 3.64 8.26 -1.00
CA LEU A 52 4.01 9.57 -1.49
C LEU A 52 2.81 10.20 -2.20
N THR A 53 2.27 11.27 -1.63
CA THR A 53 1.16 12.01 -2.24
C THR A 53 1.66 12.96 -3.33
N ARG A 54 0.74 13.49 -4.15
CA ARG A 54 1.09 14.42 -5.24
C ARG A 54 1.77 15.72 -4.78
N ASN A 55 1.55 16.13 -3.53
CA ASN A 55 2.17 17.31 -2.92
C ASN A 55 3.45 16.95 -2.15
N ASP A 56 4.14 15.87 -2.54
CA ASP A 56 5.39 15.39 -1.96
C ASP A 56 5.35 15.14 -0.45
N THR A 57 4.16 14.82 0.08
CA THR A 57 4.00 14.45 1.49
C THR A 57 4.10 12.94 1.63
N GLY A 58 5.05 12.48 2.44
CA GLY A 58 5.20 11.07 2.79
C GLY A 58 4.30 10.68 3.97
N ILE A 59 3.43 9.70 3.78
CA ILE A 59 2.56 9.16 4.83
C ILE A 59 2.99 7.72 5.13
N ARG A 60 3.43 7.46 6.36
CA ARG A 60 3.85 6.10 6.77
C ARG A 60 2.66 5.15 6.73
N LEU A 61 2.85 4.02 6.07
CA LEU A 61 1.84 2.99 5.98
C LEU A 61 1.93 2.06 7.18
N GLN A 62 0.79 1.50 7.57
CA GLN A 62 0.67 0.54 8.66
C GLN A 62 -0.40 -0.50 8.29
N THR A 63 -0.25 -1.71 8.81
CA THR A 63 -1.27 -2.76 8.69
C THR A 63 -2.63 -2.27 9.21
N GLY A 64 -3.70 -2.67 8.54
CA GLY A 64 -5.08 -2.37 8.92
C GLY A 64 -5.63 -1.06 8.37
N LEU A 65 -4.80 -0.22 7.76
CA LEU A 65 -5.28 0.95 7.03
C LEU A 65 -6.17 0.50 5.86
N SER A 66 -7.37 1.09 5.78
CA SER A 66 -8.23 0.89 4.61
C SER A 66 -7.56 1.49 3.38
N ALA A 67 -7.43 0.68 2.33
CA ALA A 67 -6.80 1.06 1.09
C ALA A 67 -7.53 0.48 -0.13
N ARG A 68 -7.36 1.16 -1.26
CA ARG A 68 -7.87 0.74 -2.56
C ARG A 68 -6.78 0.79 -3.59
N LEU A 69 -6.70 -0.25 -4.39
CA LEU A 69 -5.81 -0.32 -5.52
C LEU A 69 -6.34 0.57 -6.65
N LEU A 70 -5.47 1.41 -7.22
CA LEU A 70 -5.80 2.27 -8.37
C LEU A 70 -5.06 1.81 -9.62
N SER A 71 -3.77 1.50 -9.49
CA SER A 71 -2.93 1.01 -10.58
C SER A 71 -1.77 0.22 -10.01
N LEU A 72 -1.46 -0.93 -10.63
CA LEU A 72 -0.29 -1.74 -10.31
C LEU A 72 0.84 -1.40 -11.28
N SER A 73 2.06 -1.39 -10.78
CA SER A 73 3.24 -1.44 -11.60
C SER A 73 3.35 -2.80 -12.30
N PRO A 74 4.12 -2.89 -13.40
CA PRO A 74 4.34 -4.16 -14.09
C PRO A 74 5.00 -5.24 -13.22
N ASP A 75 5.70 -4.82 -12.15
CA ASP A 75 6.45 -5.69 -11.25
C ASP A 75 5.60 -6.20 -10.07
N SER A 76 4.37 -5.71 -9.92
CA SER A 76 3.46 -6.18 -8.87
C SER A 76 2.97 -7.58 -9.16
N LEU A 77 3.05 -8.45 -8.14
CA LEU A 77 2.72 -9.86 -8.28
C LEU A 77 1.47 -10.21 -7.48
N PRO A 78 0.59 -11.08 -8.01
CA PRO A 78 -0.42 -11.71 -7.17
C PRO A 78 0.26 -12.53 -6.08
N LEU A 79 -0.25 -12.46 -4.87
CA LEU A 79 0.16 -13.35 -3.79
C LEU A 79 -0.34 -14.76 -4.14
N LEU A 80 0.57 -15.65 -4.53
CA LEU A 80 0.26 -17.06 -4.76
C LEU A 80 -0.14 -17.67 -3.41
N ALA A 81 -1.37 -18.17 -3.34
CA ALA A 81 -1.95 -18.84 -2.17
C ALA A 81 -1.31 -20.20 -1.91
#